data_AF-A0A355M841-F1
#
_entry.id   AF-A0A355M841-F1
#
_cell.length_a   1.000
_cell.length_b   1.000
_cell.length_c   1.000
_cell.angle_alpha   90.00
_cell.angle_beta   90.00
_cell.angle_gamma   90.00
#
_symmetry.space_group_name_H-M   'P 1'
#
loop_
_entity.id
_entity.type
_entity.pdbx_description
1 polymer ?
#
loop_
_entity_poly.entity_id
_entity_poly.type
_entity_poly.pdbx_seq_one_letter_code
_entity_poly.pdbx_strand_id
1 'polypeptide(L)'
;MDIAQKFIDGITSEQLTEFINSVFSTVDEKMRKAIFDKIDKNIEALYRQIASDKKNNTPPVIGVASTDEKFKENFEDIQSELNSSIMELGNEEGKYVLQEHHWETPEFYASEFADDIDKVFTKMLPLLNKVYDLKLIENNYFTDLLDEIKDGINEYPEWMGAEYSEFVLEKKGLECILKWNWLKKNSIKDFITDTQKDLSNKFCTLRFSQSFLSGESEEDLKKLYAELCTFKQSSSDWQKKFEDANSIWHDILHTTEKAANKEAFLKTSVDMISQKWEYGIPVYENHLELQQYKEAEQYCEKTIIEFFRQGTTYNRPNYTIEKTLFATHIKEKDERINKLFTDWEILCNKLNLPLKLKAIKIQHQFYLTPANWPKLKNVFLENKETPYFEAYVNEWKNHVVKNLLQIYTSSLITENWLGWLIDFILSENSNEFISMTTEWLNTPFTKKTKNEKYSENYFLLLLLTRDIFIDTTELASYPVFTKLIISSSMDSLSFFELQENMFKQYRLSALKQANAALLKDTITESWKKNIHCFIPHPENVCKADYFEHAKWLAIARELNGKTYEQYYNNWKIAHRQRINLWRELGKYSIYK
;
A
#
# COMPACT_ATOMS: atom_id res chain seq x y z
N MET A 1 30.73 33.70 -18.82
CA MET A 1 29.95 33.46 -17.60
C MET A 1 30.17 34.65 -16.70
N ASP A 2 29.13 35.45 -16.52
CA ASP A 2 29.20 36.81 -15.97
C ASP A 2 29.49 36.79 -14.45
N ILE A 3 30.34 37.69 -13.97
CA ILE A 3 30.70 37.81 -12.53
C ILE A 3 29.44 38.11 -11.71
N ALA A 4 28.49 38.84 -12.31
CA ALA A 4 27.19 39.14 -11.70
C ALA A 4 26.38 37.86 -11.44
N GLN A 5 26.42 36.88 -12.33
CA GLN A 5 25.66 35.64 -12.18
C GLN A 5 26.21 34.79 -11.02
N LYS A 6 27.53 34.62 -10.94
CA LYS A 6 28.17 33.90 -9.81
C LYS A 6 27.94 34.58 -8.46
N PHE A 7 27.82 35.91 -8.47
CA PHE A 7 27.51 36.67 -7.27
C PHE A 7 26.06 36.44 -6.81
N ILE A 8 25.10 36.42 -7.75
CA ILE A 8 23.68 36.14 -7.47
C ILE A 8 23.49 34.68 -7.01
N ASP A 9 24.14 33.73 -7.66
CA ASP A 9 24.04 32.30 -7.32
C ASP A 9 24.65 31.97 -5.94
N GLY A 10 25.52 32.85 -5.42
CA GLY A 10 26.25 32.65 -4.16
C GLY A 10 25.65 33.34 -2.93
N ILE A 11 24.55 34.11 -3.09
CA ILE A 11 23.92 34.87 -1.99
C ILE A 11 22.48 34.41 -1.75
N THR A 12 22.04 34.47 -0.49
CA THR A 12 20.65 34.16 -0.16
C THR A 12 19.71 35.32 -0.53
N SER A 13 18.41 35.03 -0.64
CA SER A 13 17.38 36.05 -0.89
C SER A 13 17.36 37.17 0.16
N GLU A 14 17.65 36.85 1.43
CA GLU A 14 17.80 37.83 2.51
C GLU A 14 19.03 38.73 2.32
N GLN A 15 20.18 38.15 1.97
CA GLN A 15 21.42 38.90 1.74
C GLN A 15 21.33 39.80 0.52
N LEU A 16 20.68 39.33 -0.55
CA LEU A 16 20.39 40.14 -1.73
C LEU A 16 19.47 41.32 -1.37
N THR A 17 18.47 41.08 -0.51
CA THR A 17 17.55 42.12 -0.04
C THR A 17 18.27 43.17 0.81
N GLU A 18 19.12 42.77 1.75
CA GLU A 18 19.96 43.69 2.54
C GLU A 18 20.94 44.48 1.66
N PHE A 19 21.56 43.82 0.69
CA PHE A 19 22.46 44.47 -0.26
C PHE A 19 21.74 45.54 -1.08
N ILE A 20 20.59 45.22 -1.67
CA ILE A 20 19.75 46.17 -2.42
C ILE A 20 19.34 47.33 -1.51
N ASN A 21 18.84 47.06 -0.30
CA ASN A 21 18.45 48.11 0.65
C ASN A 21 19.63 49.02 1.02
N SER A 22 20.81 48.44 1.27
CA SER A 22 22.02 49.17 1.61
C SER A 22 22.47 50.08 0.46
N VAL A 23 22.53 49.54 -0.76
CA VAL A 23 22.87 50.28 -1.98
C VAL A 23 21.88 51.42 -2.19
N PHE A 24 20.57 51.16 -2.22
CA PHE A 24 19.57 52.19 -2.44
C PHE A 24 19.48 53.22 -1.30
N SER A 25 19.92 52.89 -0.08
CA SER A 25 20.01 53.87 1.01
C SER A 25 21.22 54.79 0.92
N THR A 26 22.29 54.36 0.23
CA THR A 26 23.57 55.09 0.13
C THR A 26 23.76 55.86 -1.16
N VAL A 27 23.11 55.48 -2.27
CA VAL A 27 23.14 56.28 -3.50
C VAL A 27 22.26 57.53 -3.42
N ASP A 28 22.75 58.62 -4.01
CA ASP A 28 22.01 59.88 -4.14
C ASP A 28 20.88 59.79 -5.19
N GLU A 29 20.00 60.78 -5.21
CA GLU A 29 18.81 60.80 -6.08
C GLU A 29 19.17 60.81 -7.58
N LYS A 30 20.32 61.39 -7.93
CA LYS A 30 20.81 61.45 -9.32
C LYS A 30 21.26 60.07 -9.80
N MET A 31 21.94 59.32 -8.95
CA MET A 31 22.43 57.98 -9.25
C MET A 31 21.29 56.94 -9.17
N ARG A 32 20.33 57.10 -8.26
CA ARG A 32 19.08 56.31 -8.27
C ARG A 32 18.32 56.47 -9.57
N LYS A 33 18.17 57.70 -10.07
CA LYS A 33 17.53 57.95 -11.36
C LYS A 33 18.27 57.26 -12.52
N ALA A 34 19.60 57.34 -12.54
CA ALA A 34 20.41 56.65 -13.56
C ALA A 34 20.32 55.10 -13.48
N ILE A 35 20.07 54.54 -12.29
CA ILE A 35 19.80 53.12 -12.08
C ILE A 35 18.42 52.76 -12.62
N PHE A 36 17.38 53.53 -12.29
CA PHE A 36 16.02 53.30 -12.80
C PHE A 36 15.89 53.50 -14.30
N ASP A 37 16.63 54.44 -14.89
CA ASP A 37 16.71 54.61 -16.35
C ASP A 37 17.26 53.37 -17.09
N LYS A 38 17.92 52.46 -16.36
CA LYS A 38 18.50 51.20 -16.88
C LYS A 38 17.75 49.94 -16.45
N ILE A 39 16.70 50.08 -15.65
CA ILE A 39 15.89 48.97 -15.12
C ILE A 39 14.46 49.13 -15.63
N ASP A 40 13.68 48.05 -15.62
CA ASP A 40 12.27 48.09 -16.00
C ASP A 40 11.48 49.17 -15.23
N LYS A 41 10.63 49.92 -15.96
CA LYS A 41 9.83 51.03 -15.40
C LYS A 41 8.85 50.59 -14.32
N ASN A 42 8.43 49.33 -14.31
CA ASN A 42 7.56 48.77 -13.29
C ASN A 42 8.29 48.59 -11.94
N ILE A 43 9.60 48.35 -11.95
CA ILE A 43 10.43 48.26 -10.75
C ILE A 43 10.64 49.64 -10.12
N GLU A 44 10.78 50.68 -10.95
CA GLU A 44 10.80 52.07 -10.47
C GLU A 44 9.48 52.45 -9.79
N ALA A 45 8.33 52.07 -10.39
CA ALA A 45 7.01 52.31 -9.83
C ALA A 45 6.83 51.61 -8.47
N LEU A 46 7.24 50.34 -8.37
CA LEU A 46 7.19 49.57 -7.12
C LEU A 46 8.08 50.17 -6.03
N TYR A 47 9.31 50.59 -6.37
CA TYR A 47 10.20 51.26 -5.41
C TYR A 47 9.61 52.57 -4.92
N ARG A 48 9.05 53.40 -5.82
CA ARG A 48 8.41 54.67 -5.45
C ARG A 48 7.22 54.45 -4.52
N GLN A 49 6.43 53.40 -4.75
CA GLN A 49 5.29 53.01 -3.91
C GLN A 49 5.76 52.59 -2.50
N ILE A 50 6.75 51.71 -2.41
CA ILE A 50 7.32 51.26 -1.12
C ILE A 50 8.00 52.42 -0.37
N ALA A 51 8.68 53.31 -1.09
CA ALA A 51 9.33 54.49 -0.51
C ALA A 51 8.32 55.53 0.00
N SER A 52 7.16 55.68 -0.67
CA SER A 52 6.07 56.53 -0.18
C SER A 52 5.34 55.92 1.02
N ASP A 53 5.23 54.60 1.10
CA ASP A 53 4.52 53.90 2.19
C ASP A 53 5.27 53.93 3.53
N LYS A 54 6.59 54.21 3.53
CA LYS A 54 7.36 54.46 4.77
C LYS A 54 6.88 55.65 5.61
N LYS A 55 5.96 56.50 5.11
CA LYS A 55 5.35 57.59 5.89
C LYS A 55 4.13 57.17 6.71
N ASN A 56 3.52 56.02 6.42
CA ASN A 56 2.39 55.49 7.17
C ASN A 56 2.82 54.16 7.79
N ASN A 57 2.98 54.12 9.12
CA ASN A 57 3.38 52.95 9.92
C ASN A 57 2.35 51.79 9.85
N THR A 58 2.10 51.28 8.65
CA THR A 58 1.35 50.06 8.39
C THR A 58 2.35 49.05 7.85
N PRO A 59 2.48 47.85 8.43
CA PRO A 59 3.35 46.82 7.88
C PRO A 59 2.89 46.54 6.44
N PRO A 60 3.78 46.50 5.44
CA PRO A 60 3.39 46.06 4.12
C PRO A 60 2.93 44.61 4.25
N VAL A 61 1.71 44.33 3.80
CA VAL A 61 1.22 42.97 3.62
C VAL A 61 2.22 42.28 2.68
N ILE A 62 2.96 41.30 3.21
CA ILE A 62 3.78 40.38 2.42
C ILE A 62 2.79 39.62 1.52
N GLY A 63 2.64 40.08 0.29
CA GLY A 63 1.61 39.61 -0.63
C GLY A 63 1.22 40.58 -1.75
N VAL A 64 1.92 41.70 -1.93
CA VAL A 64 1.58 42.68 -2.98
C VAL A 64 2.60 42.62 -4.13
N ALA A 65 2.08 42.13 -5.26
CA ALA A 65 2.52 42.35 -6.63
C ALA A 65 3.77 41.61 -7.15
N SER A 66 3.61 40.31 -7.45
CA SER A 66 4.15 39.85 -8.73
C SER A 66 3.39 40.61 -9.82
N THR A 67 4.09 41.38 -10.66
CA THR A 67 3.46 42.06 -11.81
C THR A 67 2.74 41.02 -12.66
N ASP A 68 1.66 41.39 -13.35
CA ASP A 68 0.95 40.42 -14.21
C ASP A 68 1.87 39.81 -15.27
N GLU A 69 2.93 40.52 -15.67
CA GLU A 69 4.02 40.04 -16.52
C GLU A 69 4.85 38.95 -15.83
N LYS A 70 5.32 39.16 -14.59
CA LYS A 70 6.08 38.15 -13.85
C LYS A 70 5.22 36.95 -13.46
N PHE A 71 3.92 37.17 -13.26
CA PHE A 71 2.96 36.08 -13.07
C PHE A 71 2.80 35.25 -14.35
N LYS A 72 2.69 35.90 -15.52
CA LYS A 72 2.65 35.22 -16.83
C LYS A 72 3.91 34.40 -17.06
N GLU A 73 5.09 34.98 -16.89
CA GLU A 73 6.38 34.29 -17.03
C GLU A 73 6.44 33.04 -16.14
N ASN A 74 6.12 33.18 -14.85
CA ASN A 74 6.09 32.03 -13.94
C ASN A 74 5.04 30.96 -14.31
N PHE A 75 3.92 31.36 -14.91
CA PHE A 75 2.91 30.40 -15.37
C PHE A 75 3.34 29.71 -16.68
N GLU A 76 3.98 30.44 -17.60
CA GLU A 76 4.59 29.90 -18.81
C GLU A 76 5.68 28.87 -18.48
N ASP A 77 6.48 29.11 -17.44
CA ASP A 77 7.47 28.13 -16.93
C ASP A 77 6.79 26.84 -16.46
N ILE A 78 5.68 26.93 -15.73
CA ILE A 78 4.89 25.76 -15.28
C ILE A 78 4.29 25.01 -16.47
N GLN A 79 3.78 25.72 -17.48
CA GLN A 79 3.30 25.10 -18.71
C GLN A 79 4.43 24.44 -19.49
N SER A 80 5.62 25.05 -19.54
CA SER A 80 6.78 24.45 -20.18
C SER A 80 7.24 23.18 -19.47
N GLU A 81 7.16 23.13 -18.15
CA GLU A 81 7.43 21.92 -17.35
C GLU A 81 6.41 20.82 -17.68
N LEU A 82 5.12 21.16 -17.77
CA LEU A 82 4.07 20.22 -18.15
C LEU A 82 4.29 19.64 -19.55
N ASN A 83 4.51 20.52 -20.53
CA ASN A 83 4.71 20.15 -21.92
C ASN A 83 5.99 19.32 -22.09
N SER A 84 7.04 19.61 -21.33
CA SER A 84 8.27 18.79 -21.35
C SER A 84 8.00 17.36 -20.91
N SER A 85 7.15 17.13 -19.90
CA SER A 85 6.78 15.77 -19.48
C SER A 85 5.91 15.07 -20.53
N ILE A 86 5.01 15.80 -21.20
CA ILE A 86 4.13 15.22 -22.23
C ILE A 86 4.92 14.86 -23.49
N MET A 87 5.90 15.68 -23.89
CA MET A 87 6.76 15.41 -25.06
C MET A 87 7.66 14.19 -24.89
N GLU A 88 7.84 13.68 -23.67
CA GLU A 88 8.56 12.43 -23.41
C GLU A 88 7.68 11.18 -23.58
N LEU A 89 6.36 11.33 -23.74
CA LEU A 89 5.50 10.21 -24.10
C LEU A 89 5.78 9.75 -25.54
N GLY A 90 5.66 8.45 -25.80
CA GLY A 90 6.01 7.84 -27.08
C GLY A 90 7.51 7.64 -27.31
N ASN A 91 8.38 8.18 -26.45
CA ASN A 91 9.82 7.99 -26.54
C ASN A 91 10.23 6.63 -25.96
N GLU A 92 10.60 5.68 -26.83
CA GLU A 92 11.00 4.31 -26.45
C GLU A 92 12.25 4.23 -25.55
N GLU A 93 13.06 5.29 -25.52
CA GLU A 93 14.23 5.42 -24.63
C GLU A 93 14.03 6.55 -23.59
N GLY A 94 12.80 7.03 -23.46
CA GLY A 94 12.43 8.17 -22.65
C GLY A 94 12.35 7.85 -21.16
N LYS A 95 12.14 8.91 -20.37
CA LYS A 95 12.08 8.84 -18.91
C LYS A 95 11.06 7.82 -18.38
N TYR A 96 9.97 7.62 -19.10
CA TYR A 96 8.84 6.80 -18.65
C TYR A 96 8.90 5.34 -19.15
N VAL A 97 10.04 4.91 -19.67
CA VAL A 97 10.29 3.53 -20.07
C VAL A 97 11.14 2.84 -19.02
N LEU A 98 10.59 1.79 -18.41
CA LEU A 98 11.30 0.98 -17.41
C LEU A 98 11.86 -0.28 -18.05
N GLN A 99 13.17 -0.49 -17.88
CA GLN A 99 13.85 -1.73 -18.20
C GLN A 99 14.89 -2.00 -17.10
N GLU A 100 14.54 -2.79 -16.09
CA GLU A 100 15.44 -3.04 -14.96
C GLU A 100 16.67 -3.85 -15.38
N HIS A 101 16.50 -4.74 -16.37
CA HIS A 101 17.60 -5.51 -16.95
C HIS A 101 17.59 -5.50 -18.48
N HIS A 102 18.79 -5.49 -19.07
CA HIS A 102 19.00 -5.51 -20.53
C HIS A 102 18.38 -6.71 -21.29
N TRP A 103 17.85 -7.72 -20.59
CA TRP A 103 17.20 -8.89 -21.17
C TRP A 103 15.67 -8.86 -21.02
N GLU A 104 15.13 -7.87 -20.30
CA GLU A 104 13.69 -7.63 -20.16
C GLU A 104 13.19 -6.77 -21.31
N THR A 105 11.92 -6.94 -21.68
CA THR A 105 11.27 -6.02 -22.63
C THR A 105 11.02 -4.69 -21.90
N PRO A 106 11.39 -3.54 -22.50
CA PRO A 106 11.03 -2.24 -21.93
C PRO A 106 9.51 -2.08 -21.84
N GLU A 107 9.01 -1.53 -20.74
CA GLU A 107 7.59 -1.32 -20.49
C GLU A 107 7.30 0.15 -20.14
N PHE A 108 6.13 0.66 -20.58
CA PHE A 108 5.69 2.00 -20.20
C PHE A 108 5.27 2.06 -18.73
N TYR A 109 5.91 2.95 -17.97
CA TYR A 109 5.69 3.10 -16.54
C TYR A 109 4.74 4.25 -16.21
N ALA A 110 3.44 4.00 -16.40
CA ALA A 110 2.38 5.01 -16.27
C ALA A 110 2.34 5.74 -14.91
N SER A 111 2.70 5.08 -13.82
CA SER A 111 2.70 5.67 -12.48
C SER A 111 3.71 6.80 -12.33
N GLU A 112 4.90 6.67 -12.92
CA GLU A 112 5.92 7.72 -12.82
C GLU A 112 5.55 8.96 -13.65
N PHE A 113 4.94 8.75 -14.81
CA PHE A 113 4.36 9.85 -15.58
C PHE A 113 3.23 10.55 -14.82
N ALA A 114 2.31 9.79 -14.23
CA ALA A 114 1.21 10.34 -13.42
C ALA A 114 1.73 11.18 -12.24
N ASP A 115 2.73 10.68 -11.51
CA ASP A 115 3.37 11.38 -10.39
C ASP A 115 4.00 12.72 -10.81
N ASP A 116 4.71 12.74 -11.95
CA ASP A 116 5.34 13.97 -12.44
C ASP A 116 4.34 15.02 -12.87
N ILE A 117 3.32 14.61 -13.62
CA ILE A 117 2.24 15.49 -14.04
C ILE A 117 1.49 16.05 -12.82
N ASP A 118 1.24 15.25 -11.78
CA ASP A 118 0.57 15.72 -10.55
C ASP A 118 1.42 16.73 -9.76
N LYS A 119 2.75 16.63 -9.78
CA LYS A 119 3.66 17.65 -9.22
C LYS A 119 3.50 18.98 -9.95
N VAL A 120 3.34 18.97 -11.26
CA VAL A 120 3.11 20.20 -12.04
C VAL A 120 1.72 20.76 -11.75
N PHE A 121 0.68 19.92 -11.71
CA PHE A 121 -0.67 20.34 -11.32
C PHE A 121 -0.73 20.90 -9.90
N THR A 122 0.09 20.40 -8.98
CA THR A 122 0.23 20.95 -7.63
C THR A 122 0.66 22.43 -7.66
N LYS A 123 1.60 22.78 -8.55
CA LYS A 123 2.06 24.17 -8.76
C LYS A 123 0.99 25.00 -9.48
N MET A 124 0.27 24.40 -10.43
CA MET A 124 -0.72 25.07 -11.27
C MET A 124 -2.02 25.42 -10.53
N LEU A 125 -2.55 24.50 -9.71
CA LEU A 125 -3.85 24.61 -9.03
C LEU A 125 -4.10 25.95 -8.29
N PRO A 126 -3.16 26.47 -7.45
CA PRO A 126 -3.38 27.73 -6.75
C PRO A 126 -3.45 28.95 -7.70
N LEU A 127 -2.89 28.85 -8.91
CA LEU A 127 -2.79 29.95 -9.87
C LEU A 127 -4.04 30.08 -10.77
N LEU A 128 -4.85 29.02 -10.89
CA LEU A 128 -5.94 28.93 -11.88
C LEU A 128 -6.96 30.08 -11.85
N ASN A 129 -7.27 30.65 -10.67
CA ASN A 129 -8.19 31.79 -10.60
C ASN A 129 -7.63 33.01 -11.34
N LYS A 130 -6.36 33.36 -11.05
CA LYS A 130 -5.69 34.49 -11.70
C LYS A 130 -5.39 34.22 -13.18
N VAL A 131 -5.09 32.97 -13.54
CA VAL A 131 -4.95 32.52 -14.94
C VAL A 131 -6.24 32.75 -15.73
N TYR A 132 -7.39 32.42 -15.13
CA TYR A 132 -8.71 32.64 -15.73
C TYR A 132 -9.01 34.13 -15.89
N ASP A 133 -8.80 34.93 -14.84
CA ASP A 133 -9.02 36.38 -14.86
C ASP A 133 -8.18 37.08 -15.94
N LEU A 134 -6.93 36.64 -16.11
CA LEU A 134 -5.99 37.17 -17.11
C LEU A 134 -6.13 36.52 -18.50
N LYS A 135 -6.99 35.50 -18.64
CA LYS A 135 -7.23 34.74 -19.88
C LYS A 135 -5.94 34.20 -20.51
N LEU A 136 -5.08 33.58 -19.70
CA LEU A 136 -3.78 33.08 -20.18
C LEU A 136 -3.87 31.76 -20.96
N ILE A 137 -4.95 30.98 -20.77
CA ILE A 137 -5.18 29.70 -21.45
C ILE A 137 -6.60 29.64 -22.02
N GLU A 138 -6.78 28.81 -23.05
CA GLU A 138 -8.08 28.62 -23.71
C GLU A 138 -9.04 27.77 -22.87
N ASN A 139 -10.35 27.89 -23.12
CA ASN A 139 -11.39 27.19 -22.35
C ASN A 139 -11.32 25.65 -22.48
N ASN A 140 -10.78 25.16 -23.59
CA ASN A 140 -10.54 23.75 -23.92
C ASN A 140 -9.14 23.26 -23.53
N TYR A 141 -8.31 24.07 -22.86
CA TYR A 141 -6.92 23.71 -22.52
C TYR A 141 -6.78 22.32 -21.91
N PHE A 142 -7.57 22.01 -20.87
CA PHE A 142 -7.51 20.70 -20.22
C PHE A 142 -8.08 19.57 -21.09
N THR A 143 -9.06 19.85 -21.94
CA THR A 143 -9.59 18.86 -22.89
C THR A 143 -8.51 18.45 -23.89
N ASP A 144 -7.83 19.45 -24.46
CA ASP A 144 -6.76 19.27 -25.44
C ASP A 144 -5.54 18.59 -24.81
N LEU A 145 -5.18 19.00 -23.59
CA LEU A 145 -4.11 18.37 -22.81
C LEU A 145 -4.36 16.86 -22.59
N LEU A 146 -5.59 16.49 -22.25
CA LEU A 146 -5.95 15.07 -22.07
C LEU A 146 -5.97 14.30 -23.39
N ASP A 147 -6.27 14.95 -24.53
CA ASP A 147 -6.10 14.35 -25.86
C ASP A 147 -4.61 14.15 -26.18
N GLU A 148 -3.76 15.14 -25.94
CA GLU A 148 -2.31 15.07 -26.18
C GLU A 148 -1.64 13.96 -25.36
N ILE A 149 -1.99 13.84 -24.07
CA ILE A 149 -1.49 12.74 -23.23
C ILE A 149 -1.92 11.38 -23.79
N LYS A 150 -3.17 11.26 -24.21
CA LYS A 150 -3.70 10.01 -24.76
C LYS A 150 -2.98 9.65 -26.06
N ASP A 151 -2.81 10.62 -26.94
CA ASP A 151 -2.11 10.43 -28.21
C ASP A 151 -0.65 10.03 -27.97
N GLY A 152 0.06 10.71 -27.06
CA GLY A 152 1.44 10.34 -26.69
C GLY A 152 1.56 8.94 -26.07
N ILE A 153 0.59 8.49 -25.27
CA ILE A 153 0.58 7.10 -24.77
C ILE A 153 0.35 6.10 -25.92
N ASN A 154 -0.51 6.43 -26.89
CA ASN A 154 -0.79 5.58 -28.05
C ASN A 154 0.36 5.55 -29.08
N GLU A 155 1.35 6.43 -28.96
CA GLU A 155 2.55 6.40 -29.80
C GLU A 155 3.51 5.28 -29.40
N TYR A 156 3.41 4.73 -28.19
CA TYR A 156 4.21 3.58 -27.78
C TYR A 156 3.85 2.32 -28.59
N PRO A 157 4.83 1.48 -28.95
CA PRO A 157 4.57 0.20 -29.59
C PRO A 157 3.70 -0.74 -28.73
N GLU A 158 2.87 -1.56 -29.39
CA GLU A 158 1.97 -2.56 -28.75
C GLU A 158 2.71 -3.44 -27.72
N TRP A 159 3.95 -3.82 -28.01
CA TRP A 159 4.75 -4.69 -27.17
C TRP A 159 5.23 -4.05 -25.85
N MET A 160 5.20 -2.71 -25.73
CA MET A 160 5.47 -2.00 -24.46
C MET A 160 4.27 -2.00 -23.51
N GLY A 161 3.13 -2.53 -23.96
CA GLY A 161 1.94 -2.73 -23.15
C GLY A 161 1.24 -1.44 -22.71
N ALA A 162 1.56 -0.29 -23.31
CA ALA A 162 0.96 1.00 -22.97
C ALA A 162 -0.57 1.00 -23.14
N GLU A 163 -1.10 0.27 -24.12
CA GLU A 163 -2.54 0.10 -24.34
C GLU A 163 -3.24 -0.70 -23.21
N TYR A 164 -2.48 -1.51 -22.46
CA TYR A 164 -2.96 -2.27 -21.30
C TYR A 164 -2.69 -1.53 -19.98
N SER A 165 -1.94 -0.44 -20.01
CA SER A 165 -1.62 0.39 -18.86
C SER A 165 -2.66 1.50 -18.73
N GLU A 166 -3.55 1.37 -17.75
CA GLU A 166 -4.52 2.42 -17.45
C GLU A 166 -3.76 3.62 -16.87
N PHE A 167 -3.54 4.67 -17.67
CA PHE A 167 -3.08 5.94 -17.09
C PHE A 167 -4.14 6.45 -16.13
N VAL A 168 -3.68 6.83 -14.95
CA VAL A 168 -4.54 7.28 -13.87
C VAL A 168 -4.29 8.75 -13.58
N LEU A 169 -5.30 9.59 -13.76
CA LEU A 169 -5.18 10.99 -13.39
C LEU A 169 -5.20 11.10 -11.87
N GLU A 170 -4.09 11.56 -11.33
CA GLU A 170 -3.90 11.80 -9.91
C GLU A 170 -4.74 12.97 -9.38
N LYS A 171 -4.77 13.07 -8.05
CA LYS A 171 -5.65 13.97 -7.29
C LYS A 171 -5.58 15.43 -7.75
N LYS A 172 -4.39 15.99 -7.97
CA LYS A 172 -4.22 17.41 -8.30
C LYS A 172 -4.55 17.70 -9.75
N GLY A 173 -4.29 16.75 -10.65
CA GLY A 173 -4.81 16.81 -12.01
C GLY A 173 -6.32 16.91 -12.06
N LEU A 174 -7.03 16.04 -11.33
CA LEU A 174 -8.49 16.08 -11.26
C LEU A 174 -9.00 17.39 -10.64
N GLU A 175 -8.39 17.86 -9.55
CA GLU A 175 -8.75 19.16 -8.93
C GLU A 175 -8.57 20.34 -9.91
N CYS A 176 -7.53 20.34 -10.74
CA CYS A 176 -7.31 21.37 -11.75
C CYS A 176 -8.42 21.40 -12.80
N ILE A 177 -8.80 20.24 -13.34
CA ILE A 177 -9.88 20.12 -14.34
C ILE A 177 -11.21 20.59 -13.74
N LEU A 178 -11.55 20.11 -12.55
CA LEU A 178 -12.79 20.49 -11.86
C LEU A 178 -12.83 22.00 -11.61
N LYS A 179 -11.73 22.58 -11.11
CA LYS A 179 -11.63 24.02 -10.86
C LYS A 179 -11.73 24.84 -12.14
N TRP A 180 -11.06 24.41 -13.21
CA TRP A 180 -11.12 25.12 -14.49
C TRP A 180 -12.53 25.09 -15.10
N ASN A 181 -13.16 23.92 -15.12
CA ASN A 181 -14.54 23.77 -15.60
C ASN A 181 -15.53 24.54 -14.74
N TRP A 182 -15.25 24.66 -13.43
CA TRP A 182 -16.03 25.48 -12.53
C TRP A 182 -15.89 26.97 -12.81
N LEU A 183 -14.68 27.46 -13.13
CA LEU A 183 -14.44 28.87 -13.45
C LEU A 183 -15.09 29.29 -14.78
N LYS A 184 -15.01 28.43 -15.81
CA LYS A 184 -15.53 28.72 -17.15
C LYS A 184 -17.05 28.52 -17.31
N LYS A 185 -17.73 27.96 -16.31
CA LYS A 185 -19.14 27.56 -16.42
C LYS A 185 -20.05 28.77 -16.66
N ASN A 186 -20.93 28.69 -17.66
CA ASN A 186 -22.05 29.63 -17.80
C ASN A 186 -23.23 29.19 -16.92
N SER A 187 -23.37 27.89 -16.71
CA SER A 187 -24.33 27.26 -15.81
C SER A 187 -23.74 26.01 -15.15
N ILE A 188 -24.36 25.55 -14.06
CA ILE A 188 -23.96 24.30 -13.40
C ILE A 188 -24.10 23.10 -14.33
N LYS A 189 -25.09 23.13 -15.21
CA LYS A 189 -25.28 22.10 -16.23
C LYS A 189 -24.06 22.01 -17.14
N ASP A 190 -23.53 23.15 -17.58
CA ASP A 190 -22.33 23.21 -18.42
C ASP A 190 -21.12 22.63 -17.70
N PHE A 191 -20.95 22.96 -16.41
CA PHE A 191 -19.91 22.35 -15.57
C PHE A 191 -19.99 20.82 -15.58
N ILE A 192 -21.20 20.26 -15.39
CA ILE A 192 -21.40 18.80 -15.37
C ILE A 192 -21.10 18.18 -16.74
N THR A 193 -21.64 18.76 -17.82
CA THR A 193 -21.47 18.22 -19.17
C THR A 193 -20.03 18.33 -19.67
N ASP A 194 -19.36 19.46 -19.42
CA ASP A 194 -17.99 19.70 -19.86
C ASP A 194 -17.03 18.80 -19.09
N THR A 195 -17.19 18.70 -17.77
CA THR A 195 -16.40 17.77 -16.94
C THR A 195 -16.64 16.32 -17.35
N GLN A 196 -17.89 15.94 -17.64
CA GLN A 196 -18.18 14.60 -18.13
C GLN A 196 -17.54 14.35 -19.48
N LYS A 197 -17.48 15.34 -20.37
CA LYS A 197 -16.83 15.24 -21.68
C LYS A 197 -15.32 15.08 -21.54
N ASP A 198 -14.69 15.89 -20.67
CA ASP A 198 -13.25 15.85 -20.42
C ASP A 198 -12.83 14.50 -19.83
N LEU A 199 -13.65 13.93 -18.94
CA LEU A 199 -13.36 12.68 -18.26
C LEU A 199 -13.90 11.43 -18.99
N SER A 200 -14.86 11.57 -19.92
CA SER A 200 -15.41 10.42 -20.65
C SER A 200 -14.39 9.84 -21.63
N ASN A 201 -14.02 8.57 -21.42
CA ASN A 201 -13.29 7.68 -22.35
C ASN A 201 -11.79 7.93 -22.51
N LYS A 202 -11.12 8.60 -21.57
CA LYS A 202 -9.69 8.88 -21.71
C LYS A 202 -8.82 8.22 -20.64
N PHE A 203 -9.23 8.23 -19.36
CA PHE A 203 -8.36 7.76 -18.27
C PHE A 203 -9.16 7.18 -17.10
N CYS A 204 -8.51 6.31 -16.32
CA CYS A 204 -8.97 6.02 -14.98
C CYS A 204 -8.71 7.26 -14.11
N THR A 205 -9.67 7.70 -13.31
CA THR A 205 -9.45 8.82 -12.38
C THR A 205 -9.24 8.26 -10.99
N LEU A 206 -8.16 8.65 -10.31
CA LEU A 206 -8.04 8.40 -8.87
C LEU A 206 -9.06 9.22 -8.08
N ARG A 207 -9.21 8.82 -6.82
CA ARG A 207 -10.25 9.27 -5.88
C ARG A 207 -10.48 10.78 -5.92
N PHE A 208 -11.74 11.18 -6.02
CA PHE A 208 -12.16 12.57 -5.85
C PHE A 208 -11.71 13.11 -4.48
N SER A 209 -11.21 14.35 -4.47
CA SER A 209 -10.95 15.06 -3.23
C SER A 209 -12.02 16.09 -2.93
N GLN A 210 -12.58 16.01 -1.73
CA GLN A 210 -13.53 17.01 -1.20
C GLN A 210 -12.94 18.43 -1.11
N SER A 211 -11.62 18.59 -1.24
CA SER A 211 -10.91 19.88 -1.26
C SER A 211 -11.48 20.85 -2.30
N PHE A 212 -11.85 20.36 -3.48
CA PHE A 212 -12.44 21.20 -4.53
C PHE A 212 -13.72 21.90 -4.05
N LEU A 213 -14.63 21.16 -3.41
CA LEU A 213 -15.91 21.69 -2.96
C LEU A 213 -15.81 22.49 -1.65
N SER A 214 -14.70 22.35 -0.91
CA SER A 214 -14.54 22.98 0.41
C SER A 214 -14.44 24.50 0.39
N GLY A 215 -14.12 25.11 -0.76
CA GLY A 215 -14.05 26.55 -0.95
C GLY A 215 -15.32 27.20 -1.52
N GLU A 216 -16.32 26.42 -1.87
CA GLU A 216 -17.54 26.90 -2.55
C GLU A 216 -18.63 27.34 -1.58
N SER A 217 -19.50 28.25 -2.02
CA SER A 217 -20.60 28.73 -1.20
C SER A 217 -21.66 27.64 -0.97
N GLU A 218 -22.32 27.65 0.19
CA GLU A 218 -23.41 26.70 0.49
C GLU A 218 -24.55 26.80 -0.55
N GLU A 219 -24.77 27.99 -1.11
CA GLU A 219 -25.75 28.21 -2.17
C GLU A 219 -25.37 27.50 -3.47
N ASP A 220 -24.10 27.59 -3.89
CA ASP A 220 -23.62 26.91 -5.09
C ASP A 220 -23.60 25.39 -4.93
N LEU A 221 -23.26 24.88 -3.74
CA LEU A 221 -23.36 23.45 -3.42
C LEU A 221 -24.81 22.94 -3.51
N LYS A 222 -25.78 23.72 -3.02
CA LYS A 222 -27.22 23.38 -3.13
C LYS A 222 -27.70 23.38 -4.58
N LYS A 223 -27.29 24.36 -5.39
CA LYS A 223 -27.63 24.41 -6.82
C LYS A 223 -26.97 23.25 -7.57
N LEU A 224 -25.72 22.90 -7.24
CA LEU A 224 -25.01 21.76 -7.83
C LEU A 224 -25.72 20.44 -7.48
N TYR A 225 -26.08 20.25 -6.22
CA TYR A 225 -26.85 19.08 -5.78
C TYR A 225 -28.17 18.93 -6.55
N ALA A 226 -28.94 20.02 -6.70
CA ALA A 226 -30.22 19.99 -7.43
C ALA A 226 -30.04 19.59 -8.91
N GLU A 227 -29.00 20.10 -9.56
CA GLU A 227 -28.71 19.75 -10.95
C GLU A 227 -28.24 18.29 -11.08
N LEU A 228 -27.37 17.81 -10.18
CA LEU A 228 -26.93 16.41 -10.16
C LEU A 228 -28.08 15.43 -9.95
N CYS A 229 -29.06 15.78 -9.09
CA CYS A 229 -30.29 15.00 -8.94
C CYS A 229 -31.09 14.91 -10.25
N THR A 230 -31.15 16.00 -11.02
CA THR A 230 -31.78 16.02 -12.34
C THR A 230 -31.04 15.11 -13.32
N PHE A 231 -29.70 15.16 -13.34
CA PHE A 231 -28.89 14.26 -14.17
C PHE A 231 -29.07 12.79 -13.78
N LYS A 232 -29.12 12.46 -12.48
CA LYS A 232 -29.35 11.10 -11.99
C LYS A 232 -30.65 10.50 -12.51
N GLN A 233 -31.69 11.32 -12.69
CA GLN A 233 -32.99 10.90 -13.22
C GLN A 233 -33.08 10.94 -14.76
N SER A 234 -32.10 11.56 -15.43
CA SER A 234 -32.16 11.81 -16.87
C SER A 234 -31.90 10.59 -17.75
N SER A 235 -31.08 9.63 -17.30
CA SER A 235 -30.71 8.44 -18.08
C SER A 235 -30.16 7.32 -17.20
N SER A 236 -30.22 6.08 -17.71
CA SER A 236 -29.64 4.90 -17.04
C SER A 236 -28.11 4.99 -16.89
N ASP A 237 -27.41 5.66 -17.81
CA ASP A 237 -25.95 5.79 -17.76
C ASP A 237 -25.51 6.73 -16.63
N TRP A 238 -26.23 7.84 -16.45
CA TRP A 238 -26.01 8.73 -15.30
C TRP A 238 -26.37 8.03 -13.99
N GLN A 239 -27.49 7.31 -13.95
CA GLN A 239 -27.87 6.54 -12.77
C GLN A 239 -26.75 5.58 -12.32
N LYS A 240 -26.19 4.79 -13.26
CA LYS A 240 -25.05 3.89 -12.96
C LYS A 240 -23.85 4.65 -12.38
N LYS A 241 -23.49 5.80 -12.94
CA LYS A 241 -22.38 6.63 -12.44
C LYS A 241 -22.62 7.16 -11.02
N PHE A 242 -23.87 7.39 -10.62
CA PHE A 242 -24.18 7.82 -9.25
C PHE A 242 -24.40 6.65 -8.28
N GLU A 243 -24.53 5.42 -8.79
CA GLU A 243 -24.69 4.19 -8.00
C GLU A 243 -23.36 3.44 -7.78
N ASP A 244 -22.29 3.86 -8.44
CA ASP A 244 -20.93 3.33 -8.27
C ASP A 244 -20.13 4.20 -7.28
N ALA A 245 -19.75 3.63 -6.13
CA ALA A 245 -18.97 4.33 -5.10
C ALA A 245 -17.54 4.74 -5.53
N ASN A 246 -17.06 4.23 -6.67
CA ASN A 246 -15.76 4.62 -7.25
C ASN A 246 -15.87 5.72 -8.31
N SER A 247 -17.08 6.12 -8.67
CA SER A 247 -17.32 7.19 -9.63
C SER A 247 -17.13 8.57 -9.00
N ILE A 248 -16.39 9.44 -9.68
CA ILE A 248 -16.23 10.84 -9.28
C ILE A 248 -17.57 11.57 -9.12
N TRP A 249 -18.57 11.20 -9.93
CA TRP A 249 -19.91 11.81 -9.86
C TRP A 249 -20.67 11.37 -8.62
N HIS A 250 -20.46 10.13 -8.17
CA HIS A 250 -20.97 9.67 -6.90
C HIS A 250 -20.34 10.47 -5.75
N ASP A 251 -19.01 10.63 -5.74
CA ASP A 251 -18.32 11.39 -4.70
C ASP A 251 -18.75 12.88 -4.66
N ILE A 252 -18.92 13.54 -5.81
CA ILE A 252 -19.45 14.92 -5.90
C ILE A 252 -20.90 14.99 -5.42
N LEU A 253 -21.77 14.09 -5.88
CA LEU A 253 -23.16 14.04 -5.44
C LEU A 253 -23.23 13.87 -3.93
N HIS A 254 -22.51 12.90 -3.38
CA HIS A 254 -22.54 12.61 -1.95
C HIS A 254 -22.00 13.77 -1.10
N THR A 255 -20.94 14.44 -1.57
CA THR A 255 -20.36 15.61 -0.87
C THR A 255 -21.32 16.79 -0.87
N THR A 256 -21.98 17.06 -2.00
CA THR A 256 -22.98 18.16 -2.11
C THR A 256 -24.26 17.83 -1.35
N GLU A 257 -24.67 16.56 -1.34
CA GLU A 257 -25.80 16.03 -0.57
C GLU A 257 -25.60 16.26 0.93
N LYS A 258 -24.38 16.09 1.46
CA LYS A 258 -24.06 16.40 2.87
C LYS A 258 -24.38 17.84 3.26
N ALA A 259 -24.11 18.79 2.37
CA ALA A 259 -24.35 20.22 2.60
C ALA A 259 -25.81 20.62 2.35
N ALA A 260 -26.47 19.98 1.38
CA ALA A 260 -27.81 20.37 0.94
C ALA A 260 -28.94 19.62 1.66
N ASN A 261 -28.76 18.35 2.00
CA ASN A 261 -29.80 17.47 2.55
C ASN A 261 -29.20 16.31 3.39
N LYS A 262 -29.14 16.51 4.72
CA LYS A 262 -28.62 15.51 5.67
C LYS A 262 -29.36 14.16 5.61
N GLU A 263 -30.68 14.17 5.38
CA GLU A 263 -31.47 12.93 5.34
C GLU A 263 -31.13 12.08 4.09
N ALA A 264 -31.07 12.73 2.93
CA ALA A 264 -30.65 12.07 1.68
C ALA A 264 -29.21 11.55 1.81
N PHE A 265 -28.32 12.36 2.37
CA PHE A 265 -26.92 11.98 2.63
C PHE A 265 -26.79 10.71 3.46
N LEU A 266 -27.55 10.61 4.56
CA LEU A 266 -27.54 9.41 5.41
C LEU A 266 -28.14 8.21 4.68
N LYS A 267 -29.21 8.40 3.90
CA LYS A 267 -29.81 7.31 3.10
C LYS A 267 -28.83 6.77 2.06
N THR A 268 -28.23 7.64 1.27
CA THR A 268 -27.19 7.28 0.30
C THR A 268 -26.01 6.59 0.98
N SER A 269 -25.61 7.07 2.16
CA SER A 269 -24.57 6.41 2.97
C SER A 269 -24.96 4.97 3.31
N VAL A 270 -26.16 4.72 3.82
CA VAL A 270 -26.66 3.37 4.17
C VAL A 270 -26.59 2.42 2.97
N ASP A 271 -27.02 2.89 1.80
CA ASP A 271 -27.07 2.12 0.56
C ASP A 271 -25.65 1.76 0.05
N MET A 272 -24.67 2.63 0.31
CA MET A 272 -23.30 2.51 -0.24
C MET A 272 -22.27 1.85 0.68
N ILE A 273 -22.60 1.57 1.95
CA ILE A 273 -21.70 0.88 2.91
C ILE A 273 -21.08 -0.40 2.32
N SER A 274 -21.85 -1.14 1.52
CA SER A 274 -21.40 -2.39 0.88
C SER A 274 -20.47 -2.20 -0.33
N GLN A 275 -20.33 -0.99 -0.84
CA GLN A 275 -19.36 -0.70 -1.88
C GLN A 275 -18.10 -0.06 -1.28
N LYS A 276 -18.28 0.76 -0.23
CA LYS A 276 -17.20 1.50 0.43
C LYS A 276 -17.55 1.66 1.91
N TRP A 277 -16.74 1.08 2.78
CA TRP A 277 -17.05 0.97 4.21
C TRP A 277 -17.13 2.34 4.89
N GLU A 278 -16.41 3.36 4.39
CA GLU A 278 -16.38 4.70 4.98
C GLU A 278 -17.76 5.35 5.08
N TYR A 279 -18.71 4.98 4.22
CA TYR A 279 -20.10 5.46 4.30
C TYR A 279 -20.81 5.04 5.59
N GLY A 280 -20.30 4.03 6.30
CA GLY A 280 -20.89 3.60 7.56
C GLY A 280 -20.61 4.54 8.72
N ILE A 281 -19.49 5.29 8.66
CA ILE A 281 -19.09 6.26 9.68
C ILE A 281 -20.16 7.34 9.91
N PRO A 282 -20.61 8.12 8.90
CA PRO A 282 -21.59 9.18 9.12
C PRO A 282 -22.94 8.65 9.64
N VAL A 283 -23.34 7.43 9.26
CA VAL A 283 -24.58 6.80 9.73
C VAL A 283 -24.48 6.44 11.21
N TYR A 284 -23.39 5.79 11.59
CA TYR A 284 -23.07 5.46 12.98
C TYR A 284 -23.02 6.73 13.85
N GLU A 285 -22.30 7.77 13.41
CA GLU A 285 -22.14 9.02 14.15
C GLU A 285 -23.48 9.74 14.34
N ASN A 286 -24.33 9.79 13.31
CA ASN A 286 -25.67 10.38 13.43
C ASN A 286 -26.54 9.64 14.46
N HIS A 287 -26.55 8.30 14.46
CA HIS A 287 -27.30 7.54 15.47
C HIS A 287 -26.73 7.74 16.88
N LEU A 288 -25.41 7.90 17.01
CA LEU A 288 -24.78 8.22 18.29
C LEU A 288 -25.19 9.60 18.81
N GLU A 289 -25.21 10.63 17.95
CA GLU A 289 -25.69 11.98 18.27
C GLU A 289 -27.15 11.97 18.76
N LEU A 290 -27.99 11.17 18.10
CA LEU A 290 -29.40 10.99 18.45
C LEU A 290 -29.63 10.06 19.65
N GLN A 291 -28.56 9.56 20.28
CA GLN A 291 -28.60 8.60 21.40
C GLN A 291 -29.36 7.30 21.07
N GLN A 292 -29.45 6.96 19.79
CA GLN A 292 -30.02 5.73 19.26
C GLN A 292 -28.96 4.63 19.32
N TYR A 293 -28.61 4.21 20.54
CA TYR A 293 -27.44 3.38 20.79
C TYR A 293 -27.50 2.01 20.09
N LYS A 294 -28.71 1.44 19.93
CA LYS A 294 -28.89 0.14 19.28
C LYS A 294 -28.58 0.23 17.79
N GLU A 295 -29.09 1.25 17.12
CA GLU A 295 -28.85 1.53 15.71
C GLU A 295 -27.39 1.92 15.47
N ALA A 296 -26.81 2.75 16.35
CA ALA A 296 -25.39 3.09 16.31
C ALA A 296 -24.50 1.85 16.38
N GLU A 297 -24.84 0.90 17.26
CA GLU A 297 -24.11 -0.36 17.41
C GLU A 297 -24.17 -1.23 16.16
N GLN A 298 -25.35 -1.35 15.54
CA GLN A 298 -25.54 -2.11 14.30
C GLN A 298 -24.74 -1.52 13.12
N TYR A 299 -24.74 -0.19 12.97
CA TYR A 299 -23.99 0.44 11.91
C TYR A 299 -22.48 0.43 12.17
N CYS A 300 -22.05 0.52 13.44
CA CYS A 300 -20.63 0.33 13.80
C CYS A 300 -20.14 -1.07 13.39
N GLU A 301 -20.88 -2.12 13.77
CA GLU A 301 -20.60 -3.51 13.37
C GLU A 301 -20.54 -3.65 11.85
N LYS A 302 -21.57 -3.17 11.14
CA LYS A 302 -21.65 -3.26 9.67
C LYS A 302 -20.45 -2.56 9.01
N THR A 303 -20.06 -1.40 9.51
CA THR A 303 -18.93 -0.62 8.99
C THR A 303 -17.62 -1.40 9.10
N ILE A 304 -17.35 -1.98 10.27
CA ILE A 304 -16.13 -2.76 10.51
C ILE A 304 -16.14 -4.04 9.64
N ILE A 305 -17.26 -4.76 9.58
CA ILE A 305 -17.40 -5.96 8.73
C ILE A 305 -17.07 -5.64 7.26
N GLU A 306 -17.62 -4.53 6.75
CA GLU A 306 -17.41 -4.11 5.36
C GLU A 306 -15.97 -3.69 5.09
N PHE A 307 -15.30 -3.03 6.05
CA PHE A 307 -13.88 -2.73 5.95
C PHE A 307 -13.04 -4.00 5.74
N PHE A 308 -13.25 -5.02 6.57
CA PHE A 308 -12.52 -6.28 6.41
C PHE A 308 -12.91 -7.04 5.14
N ARG A 309 -14.17 -6.98 4.71
CA ARG A 309 -14.63 -7.59 3.46
C ARG A 309 -13.97 -6.94 2.24
N GLN A 310 -13.82 -5.62 2.24
CA GLN A 310 -13.23 -4.84 1.14
C GLN A 310 -11.69 -4.91 1.13
N GLY A 311 -11.05 -5.16 2.27
CA GLY A 311 -9.60 -5.34 2.38
C GLY A 311 -9.06 -6.71 1.94
N THR A 312 -9.90 -7.62 1.43
CA THR A 312 -9.46 -8.96 0.99
C THR A 312 -9.62 -9.18 -0.52
N THR A 313 -8.56 -9.65 -1.17
CA THR A 313 -8.50 -9.93 -2.62
C THR A 313 -9.10 -11.29 -3.02
N TYR A 314 -9.39 -12.17 -2.07
CA TYR A 314 -9.91 -13.52 -2.31
C TYR A 314 -11.31 -13.73 -1.75
N ASN A 315 -12.02 -14.68 -2.37
CA ASN A 315 -13.43 -15.00 -2.22
C ASN A 315 -13.97 -14.87 -0.77
N ARG A 316 -15.01 -14.03 -0.64
CA ARG A 316 -15.55 -13.41 0.58
C ARG A 316 -16.05 -14.46 1.60
N PRO A 317 -15.38 -14.70 2.74
CA PRO A 317 -16.09 -15.28 3.87
C PRO A 317 -17.16 -14.27 4.34
N ASN A 318 -18.32 -14.77 4.74
CA ASN A 318 -19.28 -13.98 5.51
C ASN A 318 -18.64 -13.66 6.86
N TYR A 319 -17.95 -12.52 6.94
CA TYR A 319 -17.42 -11.95 8.15
C TYR A 319 -18.59 -11.61 9.09
N THR A 320 -18.59 -12.20 10.28
CA THR A 320 -19.59 -11.97 11.32
C THR A 320 -18.88 -11.84 12.65
N ILE A 321 -19.52 -11.36 13.71
CA ILE A 321 -18.86 -11.41 15.02
C ILE A 321 -18.46 -12.83 15.44
N GLU A 322 -19.14 -13.88 14.94
CA GLU A 322 -18.80 -15.27 15.21
C GLU A 322 -17.53 -15.74 14.47
N LYS A 323 -17.25 -15.13 13.32
CA LYS A 323 -16.09 -15.43 12.46
C LYS A 323 -15.15 -14.25 12.46
N THR A 324 -13.97 -14.43 13.04
CA THR A 324 -12.96 -13.37 13.15
C THR A 324 -12.84 -12.50 11.90
N LEU A 325 -12.88 -11.19 12.12
CA LEU A 325 -12.71 -10.18 11.08
C LEU A 325 -11.24 -10.06 10.69
N PHE A 326 -10.71 -11.10 10.04
CA PHE A 326 -9.31 -11.18 9.63
C PHE A 326 -9.14 -10.95 8.14
N ALA A 327 -8.49 -9.84 7.78
CA ALA A 327 -7.84 -9.73 6.49
C ALA A 327 -6.34 -10.00 6.67
N THR A 328 -5.82 -11.04 6.02
CA THR A 328 -4.37 -11.33 5.92
C THR A 328 -3.58 -10.24 5.19
N HIS A 329 -4.25 -9.18 4.72
CA HIS A 329 -3.70 -8.19 3.79
C HIS A 329 -3.97 -6.72 4.15
N ILE A 330 -4.44 -6.40 5.37
CA ILE A 330 -4.48 -5.00 5.81
C ILE A 330 -3.03 -4.56 6.07
N LYS A 331 -2.44 -3.91 5.06
CA LYS A 331 -1.04 -3.44 5.07
C LYS A 331 -0.81 -2.36 6.13
N GLU A 332 -1.83 -1.54 6.41
CA GLU A 332 -1.74 -0.41 7.34
C GLU A 332 -2.98 -0.32 8.23
N LYS A 333 -2.75 0.03 9.50
CA LYS A 333 -3.83 0.26 10.46
C LYS A 333 -4.51 1.58 10.13
N ASP A 334 -5.81 1.52 9.94
CA ASP A 334 -6.66 2.69 9.79
C ASP A 334 -7.12 3.16 11.17
N GLU A 335 -6.70 4.37 11.56
CA GLU A 335 -7.06 4.95 12.87
C GLU A 335 -8.58 5.07 13.05
N ARG A 336 -9.34 5.23 11.96
CA ARG A 336 -10.81 5.32 11.99
C ARG A 336 -11.43 3.99 12.41
N ILE A 337 -10.85 2.87 11.99
CA ILE A 337 -11.29 1.52 12.38
C ILE A 337 -10.95 1.26 13.85
N ASN A 338 -9.77 1.68 14.31
CA ASN A 338 -9.42 1.61 15.74
C ASN A 338 -10.41 2.42 16.60
N LYS A 339 -10.80 3.61 16.14
CA LYS A 339 -11.84 4.41 16.79
C LYS A 339 -13.18 3.67 16.81
N LEU A 340 -13.62 3.11 15.69
CA LEU A 340 -14.88 2.36 15.61
C LEU A 340 -14.90 1.15 16.55
N PHE A 341 -13.82 0.36 16.64
CA PHE A 341 -13.72 -0.72 17.62
C PHE A 341 -13.88 -0.20 19.06
N THR A 342 -13.17 0.88 19.40
CA THR A 342 -13.28 1.53 20.71
C THR A 342 -14.72 1.96 21.01
N ASP A 343 -15.36 2.61 20.05
CA ASP A 343 -16.74 3.07 20.16
C ASP A 343 -17.72 1.90 20.28
N TRP A 344 -17.45 0.79 19.59
CA TRP A 344 -18.25 -0.43 19.65
C TRP A 344 -18.21 -1.06 21.04
N GLU A 345 -17.03 -1.12 21.68
CA GLU A 345 -16.90 -1.59 23.06
C GLU A 345 -17.72 -0.72 24.04
N ILE A 346 -17.70 0.61 23.86
CA ILE A 346 -18.50 1.54 24.68
C ILE A 346 -20.00 1.29 24.48
N LEU A 347 -20.44 1.12 23.23
CA LEU A 347 -21.84 0.84 22.91
C LEU A 347 -22.32 -0.50 23.49
N CYS A 348 -21.51 -1.56 23.38
CA CYS A 348 -21.86 -2.86 23.98
C CYS A 348 -21.98 -2.79 25.50
N ASN A 349 -21.14 -1.99 26.17
CA ASN A 349 -21.29 -1.73 27.61
C ASN A 349 -22.61 -1.01 27.92
N LYS A 350 -22.92 0.08 27.18
CA LYS A 350 -24.17 0.85 27.37
C LYS A 350 -25.43 0.00 27.13
N LEU A 351 -25.39 -0.91 26.16
CA LEU A 351 -26.49 -1.80 25.79
C LEU A 351 -26.54 -3.09 26.62
N ASN A 352 -25.61 -3.27 27.58
CA ASN A 352 -25.49 -4.48 28.38
C ASN A 352 -25.39 -5.76 27.53
N LEU A 353 -24.45 -5.77 26.57
CA LEU A 353 -24.16 -6.89 25.67
C LEU A 353 -22.81 -7.57 26.04
N PRO A 354 -22.72 -8.28 27.19
CA PRO A 354 -21.44 -8.71 27.75
C PRO A 354 -20.70 -9.76 26.89
N LEU A 355 -21.42 -10.68 26.24
CA LEU A 355 -20.79 -11.66 25.34
C LEU A 355 -20.24 -11.00 24.07
N LYS A 356 -20.97 -10.03 23.53
CA LYS A 356 -20.56 -9.26 22.35
C LYS A 356 -19.32 -8.42 22.66
N LEU A 357 -19.30 -7.77 23.82
CA LEU A 357 -18.14 -7.01 24.30
C LEU A 357 -16.87 -7.88 24.39
N LYS A 358 -16.97 -9.07 25.00
CA LYS A 358 -15.84 -10.01 25.11
C LYS A 358 -15.30 -10.40 23.73
N ALA A 359 -16.20 -10.64 22.77
CA ALA A 359 -15.84 -10.94 21.40
C ALA A 359 -15.10 -9.77 20.73
N ILE A 360 -15.65 -8.55 20.84
CA ILE A 360 -15.06 -7.34 20.26
C ILE A 360 -13.65 -7.10 20.82
N LYS A 361 -13.44 -7.25 22.13
CA LYS A 361 -12.13 -7.06 22.77
C LYS A 361 -11.05 -7.96 22.17
N ILE A 362 -11.36 -9.23 21.93
CA ILE A 362 -10.42 -10.16 21.28
C ILE A 362 -10.10 -9.68 19.87
N GLN A 363 -11.12 -9.37 19.07
CA GLN A 363 -10.95 -8.95 17.67
C GLN A 363 -10.20 -7.62 17.55
N HIS A 364 -10.49 -6.66 18.43
CA HIS A 364 -9.82 -5.37 18.49
C HIS A 364 -8.33 -5.53 18.85
N GLN A 365 -8.00 -6.36 19.86
CA GLN A 365 -6.61 -6.62 20.20
C GLN A 365 -5.85 -7.29 19.04
N PHE A 366 -6.51 -8.16 18.31
CA PHE A 366 -5.97 -8.76 17.10
C PHE A 366 -5.69 -7.76 16.00
N TYR A 367 -6.63 -6.87 15.73
CA TYR A 367 -6.44 -5.79 14.75
C TYR A 367 -5.24 -4.91 15.14
N LEU A 368 -5.09 -4.61 16.43
CA LEU A 368 -4.02 -3.78 16.94
C LEU A 368 -2.65 -4.47 16.93
N THR A 369 -2.53 -5.71 17.39
CA THR A 369 -1.21 -6.35 17.52
C THR A 369 -1.28 -7.85 17.26
N PRO A 370 -1.47 -8.28 16.00
CA PRO A 370 -1.67 -9.70 15.67
C PRO A 370 -0.41 -10.55 15.94
N ALA A 371 0.78 -9.93 15.95
CA ALA A 371 2.03 -10.60 16.28
C ALA A 371 2.38 -10.60 17.78
N ASN A 372 1.74 -9.77 18.61
CA ASN A 372 2.08 -9.67 20.04
C ASN A 372 1.38 -10.76 20.84
N TRP A 373 1.98 -11.94 20.87
CA TRP A 373 1.40 -13.13 21.50
C TRP A 373 1.12 -12.95 23.00
N PRO A 374 1.97 -12.30 23.82
CA PRO A 374 1.64 -12.04 25.22
C PRO A 374 0.39 -11.17 25.41
N LYS A 375 0.23 -10.10 24.62
CA LYS A 375 -0.98 -9.27 24.68
C LYS A 375 -2.22 -10.05 24.26
N LEU A 376 -2.13 -10.81 23.17
CA LEU A 376 -3.22 -11.67 22.72
C LEU A 376 -3.60 -12.70 23.78
N LYS A 377 -2.63 -13.44 24.32
CA LYS A 377 -2.84 -14.41 25.43
C LYS A 377 -3.69 -13.80 26.53
N ASN A 378 -3.30 -12.63 27.05
CA ASN A 378 -4.02 -11.98 28.15
C ASN A 378 -5.47 -11.68 27.78
N VAL A 379 -5.69 -11.09 26.60
CA VAL A 379 -7.05 -10.75 26.14
C VAL A 379 -7.90 -12.00 25.90
N PHE A 380 -7.34 -13.08 25.35
CA PHE A 380 -8.05 -14.36 25.22
C PHE A 380 -8.46 -14.92 26.58
N LEU A 381 -7.54 -14.98 27.53
CA LEU A 381 -7.81 -15.56 28.85
C LEU A 381 -8.85 -14.75 29.63
N GLU A 382 -8.79 -13.41 29.56
CA GLU A 382 -9.77 -12.51 30.19
C GLU A 382 -11.18 -12.66 29.58
N ASN A 383 -11.28 -13.06 28.31
CA ASN A 383 -12.51 -13.08 27.54
C ASN A 383 -12.94 -14.50 27.12
N LYS A 384 -12.39 -15.55 27.76
CA LYS A 384 -12.60 -16.97 27.41
C LYS A 384 -14.05 -17.46 27.43
N GLU A 385 -14.93 -16.75 28.13
CA GLU A 385 -16.35 -17.08 28.24
C GLU A 385 -17.16 -16.68 26.99
N THR A 386 -16.53 -16.07 25.99
CA THR A 386 -17.19 -15.84 24.70
C THR A 386 -17.51 -17.19 24.03
N PRO A 387 -18.71 -17.37 23.45
CA PRO A 387 -19.07 -18.59 22.73
C PRO A 387 -18.20 -18.85 21.49
N TYR A 388 -17.42 -17.85 21.05
CA TYR A 388 -16.57 -17.90 19.86
C TYR A 388 -15.10 -18.16 20.17
N PHE A 389 -14.76 -18.49 21.42
CA PHE A 389 -13.37 -18.57 21.87
C PHE A 389 -12.53 -19.51 21.01
N GLU A 390 -13.00 -20.74 20.81
CA GLU A 390 -12.31 -21.75 19.99
C GLU A 390 -12.15 -21.32 18.53
N ALA A 391 -13.16 -20.65 17.97
CA ALA A 391 -13.08 -20.13 16.60
C ALA A 391 -11.96 -19.09 16.49
N TYR A 392 -11.85 -18.19 17.48
CA TYR A 392 -10.83 -17.15 17.50
C TYR A 392 -9.42 -17.72 17.71
N VAL A 393 -9.28 -18.74 18.56
CA VAL A 393 -8.00 -19.43 18.77
C VAL A 393 -7.56 -20.12 17.47
N ASN A 394 -8.46 -20.83 16.79
CA ASN A 394 -8.13 -21.49 15.53
C ASN A 394 -7.74 -20.50 14.43
N GLU A 395 -8.40 -19.36 14.38
CA GLU A 395 -8.07 -18.33 13.42
C GLU A 395 -6.75 -17.61 13.75
N TRP A 396 -6.39 -17.48 15.04
CA TRP A 396 -5.04 -17.06 15.44
C TRP A 396 -3.97 -18.03 14.90
N LYS A 397 -4.17 -19.33 15.10
CA LYS A 397 -3.27 -20.37 14.61
C LYS A 397 -3.11 -20.27 13.09
N ASN A 398 -4.23 -20.17 12.37
CA ASN A 398 -4.24 -20.01 10.92
C ASN A 398 -3.49 -18.75 10.47
N HIS A 399 -3.69 -17.62 11.16
CA HIS A 399 -3.01 -16.37 10.85
C HIS A 399 -1.49 -16.50 10.99
N VAL A 400 -1.01 -17.09 12.09
CA VAL A 400 0.43 -17.31 12.32
C VAL A 400 1.03 -18.19 11.22
N VAL A 401 0.37 -19.30 10.90
CA VAL A 401 0.87 -20.24 9.87
C VAL A 401 0.86 -19.58 8.49
N LYS A 402 -0.25 -18.96 8.08
CA LYS A 402 -0.38 -18.33 6.75
C LYS A 402 0.66 -17.24 6.53
N ASN A 403 0.94 -16.40 7.53
CA ASN A 403 1.95 -15.36 7.41
C ASN A 403 3.38 -15.92 7.41
N LEU A 404 3.66 -16.99 8.18
CA LEU A 404 4.99 -17.60 8.24
C LEU A 404 5.31 -18.50 7.05
N LEU A 405 4.32 -19.17 6.47
CA LEU A 405 4.51 -20.12 5.37
C LEU A 405 4.08 -19.57 4.00
N GLN A 406 3.32 -18.47 3.94
CA GLN A 406 2.69 -17.92 2.72
C GLN A 406 1.94 -18.97 1.88
N ILE A 407 1.43 -20.01 2.54
CA ILE A 407 0.67 -21.06 1.90
C ILE A 407 -0.78 -20.59 1.73
N TYR A 408 -1.19 -20.40 0.48
CA TYR A 408 -2.58 -20.11 0.09
C TYR A 408 -3.42 -21.40 -0.01
N THR A 409 -3.32 -22.30 0.97
CA THR A 409 -4.17 -23.51 0.97
C THR A 409 -5.50 -23.22 1.66
N SER A 410 -6.55 -23.83 1.11
CA SER A 410 -7.93 -23.74 1.60
C SER A 410 -8.20 -24.65 2.81
N SER A 411 -7.27 -25.54 3.18
CA SER A 411 -7.39 -26.44 4.31
C SER A 411 -6.85 -25.82 5.60
N LEU A 412 -7.57 -26.00 6.70
CA LEU A 412 -7.16 -25.61 8.05
C LEU A 412 -5.77 -26.20 8.36
N ILE A 413 -4.81 -25.33 8.63
CA ILE A 413 -3.43 -25.71 8.96
C ILE A 413 -3.24 -25.60 10.49
N THR A 414 -4.18 -26.11 11.28
CA THR A 414 -4.14 -26.03 12.75
C THR A 414 -3.40 -27.21 13.38
N GLU A 415 -3.21 -28.31 12.65
CA GLU A 415 -2.53 -29.54 13.12
C GLU A 415 -1.02 -29.49 12.83
N ASN A 416 -0.32 -28.53 13.44
CA ASN A 416 1.14 -28.47 13.39
C ASN A 416 1.72 -27.83 14.66
N TRP A 417 3.05 -27.86 14.78
CA TRP A 417 3.76 -27.35 15.95
C TRP A 417 3.54 -25.86 16.22
N LEU A 418 3.28 -25.01 15.21
CA LEU A 418 2.94 -23.60 15.44
C LEU A 418 1.57 -23.49 16.10
N GLY A 419 0.59 -24.28 15.64
CA GLY A 419 -0.74 -24.38 16.25
C GLY A 419 -0.67 -24.86 17.70
N TRP A 420 0.09 -25.93 17.96
CA TRP A 420 0.28 -26.47 19.31
C TRP A 420 1.08 -25.54 20.21
N LEU A 421 1.97 -24.72 19.65
CA LEU A 421 2.66 -23.70 20.42
C LEU A 421 1.69 -22.60 20.88
N ILE A 422 0.71 -22.22 20.06
CA ILE A 422 -0.38 -21.33 20.48
C ILE A 422 -1.23 -21.98 21.57
N ASP A 423 -1.54 -23.28 21.44
CA ASP A 423 -2.25 -24.02 22.49
C ASP A 423 -1.47 -24.01 23.81
N PHE A 424 -0.16 -24.25 23.77
CA PHE A 424 0.72 -24.12 24.92
C PHE A 424 0.69 -22.72 25.53
N ILE A 425 0.69 -21.66 24.73
CA ILE A 425 0.65 -20.28 25.25
C ILE A 425 -0.62 -20.05 26.09
N LEU A 426 -1.75 -20.64 25.69
CA LEU A 426 -3.04 -20.49 26.37
C LEU A 426 -3.19 -21.44 27.57
N SER A 427 -2.74 -22.70 27.46
CA SER A 427 -2.93 -23.73 28.49
C SER A 427 -1.76 -23.86 29.47
N GLU A 428 -0.59 -23.37 29.10
CA GLU A 428 0.71 -23.59 29.77
C GLU A 428 1.10 -25.07 29.90
N ASN A 429 0.47 -25.97 29.12
CA ASN A 429 0.74 -27.40 29.14
C ASN A 429 1.92 -27.77 28.23
N SER A 430 3.14 -27.63 28.74
CA SER A 430 4.37 -27.96 27.99
C SER A 430 4.44 -29.44 27.59
N ASN A 431 3.93 -30.36 28.42
CA ASN A 431 3.96 -31.79 28.14
C ASN A 431 3.15 -32.15 26.89
N GLU A 432 1.98 -31.54 26.73
CA GLU A 432 1.12 -31.76 25.56
C GLU A 432 1.78 -31.24 24.28
N PHE A 433 2.33 -30.02 24.31
CA PHE A 433 3.09 -29.48 23.18
C PHE A 433 4.27 -30.37 22.77
N ILE A 434 5.08 -30.81 23.73
CA ILE A 434 6.23 -31.69 23.47
C ILE A 434 5.77 -33.04 22.91
N SER A 435 4.71 -33.62 23.47
CA SER A 435 4.15 -34.90 23.04
C SER A 435 3.65 -34.83 21.59
N MET A 436 2.80 -33.85 21.26
CA MET A 436 2.24 -33.70 19.92
C MET A 436 3.33 -33.38 18.88
N THR A 437 4.27 -32.51 19.23
CA THR A 437 5.41 -32.19 18.34
C THR A 437 6.29 -33.41 18.11
N THR A 438 6.52 -34.23 19.13
CA THR A 438 7.27 -35.48 19.02
C THR A 438 6.54 -36.49 18.13
N GLU A 439 5.23 -36.63 18.25
CA GLU A 439 4.41 -37.51 17.40
C GLU A 439 4.49 -37.09 15.92
N TRP A 440 4.37 -35.79 15.65
CA TRP A 440 4.53 -35.23 14.30
C TRP A 440 5.92 -35.47 13.72
N LEU A 441 6.98 -35.17 14.49
CA LEU A 441 8.37 -35.40 14.06
C LEU A 441 8.64 -36.89 13.76
N ASN A 442 7.97 -37.80 14.47
CA ASN A 442 8.07 -39.23 14.26
C ASN A 442 7.22 -39.74 13.11
N THR A 443 6.25 -38.98 12.62
CA THR A 443 5.41 -39.37 11.48
C THR A 443 6.22 -39.28 10.18
N PRO A 444 6.25 -40.34 9.35
CA PRO A 444 6.94 -40.29 8.05
C PRO A 444 6.34 -39.23 7.14
N PHE A 445 7.19 -38.37 6.57
CA PHE A 445 6.74 -37.35 5.63
C PHE A 445 6.51 -37.97 4.26
N THR A 446 5.43 -37.59 3.59
CA THR A 446 5.16 -38.04 2.22
C THR A 446 5.94 -37.19 1.22
N LYS A 447 6.51 -37.86 0.20
CA LYS A 447 7.11 -37.18 -0.96
C LYS A 447 5.97 -36.61 -1.82
N LYS A 448 5.91 -35.29 -2.01
CA LYS A 448 4.91 -34.67 -2.90
C LYS A 448 5.18 -35.02 -4.37
N THR A 449 4.12 -35.00 -5.20
CA THR A 449 4.13 -35.35 -6.63
C THR A 449 4.95 -34.35 -7.47
N LYS A 450 5.25 -34.74 -8.71
CA LYS A 450 6.29 -34.21 -9.64
C LYS A 450 6.47 -32.69 -9.80
N ASN A 451 5.55 -31.83 -9.35
CA ASN A 451 5.53 -30.39 -9.68
C ASN A 451 5.72 -29.43 -8.48
N GLU A 452 5.79 -29.91 -7.23
CA GLU A 452 6.06 -29.05 -6.06
C GLU A 452 7.47 -29.30 -5.53
N LYS A 453 8.25 -28.22 -5.32
CA LYS A 453 9.65 -28.33 -4.88
C LYS A 453 9.79 -28.90 -3.46
N TYR A 454 8.88 -28.58 -2.52
CA TYR A 454 8.89 -29.06 -1.14
C TYR A 454 7.47 -29.20 -0.53
N SER A 455 7.31 -30.04 0.50
CA SER A 455 6.06 -30.17 1.26
C SER A 455 5.92 -29.11 2.36
N GLU A 456 4.71 -28.88 2.89
CA GLU A 456 4.52 -27.92 4.00
C GLU A 456 5.30 -28.34 5.26
N ASN A 457 5.36 -29.64 5.51
CA ASN A 457 6.16 -30.23 6.59
C ASN A 457 7.67 -29.91 6.47
N TYR A 458 8.19 -29.72 5.25
CA TYR A 458 9.57 -29.28 5.06
C TYR A 458 9.80 -27.89 5.68
N PHE A 459 8.95 -26.92 5.33
CA PHE A 459 9.10 -25.54 5.82
C PHE A 459 8.91 -25.46 7.33
N LEU A 460 7.91 -26.19 7.86
CA LEU A 460 7.69 -26.28 9.30
C LEU A 460 8.86 -26.92 10.04
N LEU A 461 9.46 -27.99 9.51
CA LEU A 461 10.61 -28.65 10.12
C LEU A 461 11.86 -27.76 10.04
N LEU A 462 12.09 -27.10 8.90
CA LEU A 462 13.19 -26.14 8.72
C LEU A 462 13.08 -25.00 9.73
N LEU A 463 11.90 -24.40 9.86
CA LEU A 463 11.63 -23.30 10.79
C LEU A 463 11.88 -23.73 12.24
N LEU A 464 11.32 -24.88 12.66
CA LEU A 464 11.52 -25.41 14.01
C LEU A 464 13.00 -25.70 14.27
N THR A 465 13.70 -26.31 13.31
CA THR A 465 15.13 -26.63 13.44
C THR A 465 15.94 -25.36 13.61
N ARG A 466 15.69 -24.35 12.79
CA ARG A 466 16.38 -23.07 12.90
C ARG A 466 16.16 -22.43 14.27
N ASP A 467 14.91 -22.39 14.74
CA ASP A 467 14.57 -21.76 16.01
C ASP A 467 15.13 -22.50 17.25
N ILE A 468 15.21 -23.84 17.20
CA ILE A 468 15.74 -24.66 18.30
C ILE A 468 17.28 -24.66 18.34
N PHE A 469 17.93 -24.61 17.17
CA PHE A 469 19.38 -24.72 17.06
C PHE A 469 20.10 -23.37 16.90
N ILE A 470 19.39 -22.24 16.92
CA ILE A 470 19.92 -20.89 16.62
C ILE A 470 21.16 -20.52 17.47
N ASP A 471 21.19 -20.91 18.74
CA ASP A 471 22.26 -20.58 19.70
C ASP A 471 23.18 -21.79 19.99
N THR A 472 23.22 -22.79 19.10
CA THR A 472 23.91 -24.06 19.37
C THR A 472 25.04 -24.32 18.39
N THR A 473 26.10 -24.96 18.89
CA THR A 473 27.19 -25.49 18.05
C THR A 473 26.97 -26.95 17.62
N GLU A 474 25.84 -27.54 18.02
CA GLU A 474 25.54 -28.97 17.81
C GLU A 474 25.49 -29.35 16.32
N LEU A 475 25.03 -28.42 15.47
CA LEU A 475 24.98 -28.63 14.03
C LEU A 475 26.36 -28.50 13.35
N ALA A 476 27.40 -27.99 14.02
CA ALA A 476 28.72 -27.75 13.41
C ALA A 476 29.36 -29.00 12.78
N SER A 477 28.98 -30.20 13.26
CA SER A 477 29.37 -31.50 12.69
C SER A 477 28.78 -31.78 11.29
N TYR A 478 27.78 -30.99 10.88
CA TYR A 478 27.06 -31.07 9.62
C TYR A 478 27.16 -29.72 8.89
N PRO A 479 28.31 -29.36 8.31
CA PRO A 479 28.56 -28.02 7.80
C PRO A 479 27.65 -27.64 6.62
N VAL A 480 27.32 -28.57 5.72
CA VAL A 480 26.41 -28.28 4.59
C VAL A 480 24.97 -28.14 5.11
N PHE A 481 24.54 -28.99 6.04
CA PHE A 481 23.23 -28.89 6.67
C PHE A 481 23.09 -27.60 7.50
N THR A 482 24.11 -27.24 8.28
CA THR A 482 24.16 -25.98 9.04
C THR A 482 24.04 -24.78 8.11
N LYS A 483 24.75 -24.81 6.97
CA LYS A 483 24.62 -23.76 5.97
C LYS A 483 23.19 -23.69 5.45
N LEU A 484 22.49 -24.80 5.21
CA LEU A 484 21.06 -24.76 4.86
C LEU A 484 20.23 -24.08 5.95
N ILE A 485 20.41 -24.44 7.23
CA ILE A 485 19.61 -23.88 8.34
C ILE A 485 19.87 -22.37 8.55
N ILE A 486 21.13 -21.93 8.38
CA ILE A 486 21.55 -20.53 8.58
C ILE A 486 21.29 -19.68 7.34
N SER A 487 21.65 -20.18 6.15
CA SER A 487 21.52 -19.48 4.87
C SER A 487 20.15 -19.67 4.22
N SER A 488 19.22 -20.38 4.86
CA SER A 488 17.80 -20.27 4.53
C SER A 488 17.22 -19.00 5.15
N SER A 489 17.83 -17.85 4.90
CA SER A 489 17.00 -16.72 4.48
C SER A 489 16.24 -17.24 3.26
N MET A 490 14.95 -16.98 3.20
CA MET A 490 14.24 -17.07 1.93
C MET A 490 14.82 -15.98 1.01
N ASP A 491 16.06 -16.15 0.56
CA ASP A 491 16.93 -15.19 -0.14
C ASP A 491 16.37 -14.72 -1.48
N SER A 492 15.16 -15.14 -1.83
CA SER A 492 14.50 -14.74 -3.07
C SER A 492 13.36 -13.74 -2.93
N LEU A 493 12.92 -13.29 -1.74
CA LEU A 493 12.02 -12.11 -1.68
C LEU A 493 12.27 -11.27 -0.41
N SER A 494 12.68 -10.01 -0.61
CA SER A 494 12.81 -8.97 0.41
C SER A 494 11.54 -8.75 1.26
N PHE A 495 10.37 -9.17 0.76
CA PHE A 495 9.11 -9.14 1.50
C PHE A 495 9.03 -10.19 2.63
N PHE A 496 9.78 -11.30 2.55
CA PHE A 496 9.76 -12.38 3.54
C PHE A 496 10.38 -11.99 4.89
N GLU A 497 11.43 -11.15 4.87
CA GLU A 497 12.19 -10.82 6.08
C GLU A 497 11.38 -9.96 7.06
N LEU A 498 10.53 -9.06 6.56
CA LEU A 498 9.75 -8.15 7.40
C LEU A 498 8.68 -8.89 8.23
N GLN A 499 7.95 -9.84 7.63
CA GLN A 499 6.89 -10.59 8.34
C GLN A 499 7.45 -11.65 9.27
N GLU A 500 8.52 -12.35 8.86
CA GLU A 500 9.18 -13.33 9.71
C GLU A 500 9.72 -12.69 11.00
N ASN A 501 10.31 -11.49 10.88
CA ASN A 501 10.86 -10.74 12.01
C ASN A 501 9.79 -10.35 13.04
N MET A 502 8.54 -10.07 12.63
CA MET A 502 7.47 -9.67 13.56
C MET A 502 7.11 -10.77 14.57
N PHE A 503 7.03 -12.04 14.13
CA PHE A 503 6.64 -13.17 14.97
C PHE A 503 7.83 -13.84 15.67
N LYS A 504 9.04 -13.73 15.11
CA LYS A 504 10.23 -14.46 15.53
C LYS A 504 10.51 -14.35 17.03
N GLN A 505 10.54 -13.13 17.58
CA GLN A 505 10.86 -12.95 19.00
C GLN A 505 9.86 -13.63 19.94
N TYR A 506 8.56 -13.55 19.63
CA TYR A 506 7.51 -14.13 20.47
C TYR A 506 7.49 -15.66 20.35
N ARG A 507 7.71 -16.17 19.15
CA ARG A 507 7.85 -17.60 18.87
C ARG A 507 9.03 -18.22 19.61
N LEU A 508 10.21 -17.59 19.54
CA LEU A 508 11.40 -18.04 20.26
C LEU A 508 11.19 -18.02 21.79
N SER A 509 10.58 -16.95 22.30
CA SER A 509 10.23 -16.86 23.73
C SER A 509 9.28 -17.98 24.15
N ALA A 510 8.24 -18.26 23.36
CA ALA A 510 7.28 -19.31 23.65
C ALA A 510 7.92 -20.71 23.60
N LEU A 511 8.76 -20.99 22.60
CA LEU A 511 9.51 -22.25 22.50
C LEU A 511 10.43 -22.46 23.72
N LYS A 512 11.10 -21.40 24.18
CA LYS A 512 11.92 -21.44 25.39
C LYS A 512 11.09 -21.76 26.63
N GLN A 513 9.92 -21.14 26.78
CA GLN A 513 9.00 -21.40 27.89
C GLN A 513 8.43 -22.83 27.84
N ALA A 514 8.18 -23.36 26.64
CA ALA A 514 7.72 -24.73 26.43
C ALA A 514 8.81 -25.79 26.65
N ASN A 515 10.05 -25.39 26.99
CA ASN A 515 11.22 -26.26 27.09
C ASN A 515 11.45 -27.07 25.80
N ALA A 516 11.25 -26.45 24.64
CA ALA A 516 11.34 -27.11 23.33
C ALA A 516 12.75 -27.61 22.99
N ALA A 517 13.78 -27.25 23.77
CA ALA A 517 15.11 -27.82 23.67
C ALA A 517 15.14 -29.35 23.86
N LEU A 518 14.14 -29.92 24.56
CA LEU A 518 13.98 -31.38 24.66
C LEU A 518 13.71 -32.08 23.31
N LEU A 519 13.31 -31.33 22.28
CA LEU A 519 13.00 -31.87 20.95
C LEU A 519 14.24 -32.04 20.06
N LYS A 520 15.44 -31.59 20.47
CA LYS A 520 16.65 -31.57 19.64
C LYS A 520 16.99 -32.93 19.01
N ASP A 521 17.00 -33.99 19.82
CA ASP A 521 17.30 -35.34 19.35
C ASP A 521 16.22 -35.82 18.38
N THR A 522 14.95 -35.62 18.73
CA THR A 522 13.80 -35.98 17.88
C THR A 522 13.81 -35.24 16.54
N ILE A 523 14.14 -33.95 16.52
CA ILE A 523 14.28 -33.14 15.30
C ILE A 523 15.39 -33.72 14.42
N THR A 524 16.55 -34.02 15.03
CA THR A 524 17.69 -34.61 14.33
C THR A 524 17.32 -35.96 13.72
N GLU A 525 16.69 -36.85 14.48
CA GLU A 525 16.22 -38.14 13.98
C GLU A 525 15.14 -38.01 12.90
N SER A 526 14.25 -37.02 13.02
CA SER A 526 13.24 -36.74 11.99
C SER A 526 13.88 -36.34 10.66
N TRP A 527 14.91 -35.47 10.68
CA TRP A 527 15.69 -35.15 9.49
C TRP A 527 16.35 -36.40 8.90
N LYS A 528 17.04 -37.21 9.72
CA LYS A 528 17.70 -38.44 9.25
C LYS A 528 16.71 -39.42 8.61
N LYS A 529 15.52 -39.55 9.21
CA LYS A 529 14.44 -40.42 8.73
C LYS A 529 13.85 -39.92 7.41
N ASN A 530 13.57 -38.61 7.31
CA ASN A 530 12.80 -38.03 6.22
C ASN A 530 13.65 -37.40 5.09
N ILE A 531 14.98 -37.39 5.20
CA ILE A 531 15.88 -36.75 4.20
C ILE A 531 15.64 -37.24 2.76
N HIS A 532 15.25 -38.50 2.60
CA HIS A 532 14.92 -39.10 1.29
C HIS A 532 13.74 -38.41 0.57
N CYS A 533 12.86 -37.70 1.30
CA CYS A 533 11.74 -36.94 0.74
C CYS A 533 12.17 -35.60 0.13
N PHE A 534 13.31 -35.05 0.56
CA PHE A 534 13.79 -33.73 0.12
C PHE A 534 14.79 -33.80 -1.03
N ILE A 535 15.34 -34.99 -1.32
CA ILE A 535 16.25 -35.18 -2.45
C ILE A 535 15.46 -35.11 -3.78
N PRO A 536 15.70 -34.09 -4.62
CA PRO A 536 14.99 -33.93 -5.88
C PRO A 536 15.39 -34.99 -6.90
N HIS A 537 14.48 -35.32 -7.82
CA HIS A 537 14.74 -36.27 -8.90
C HIS A 537 15.51 -35.58 -10.05
N PRO A 538 16.66 -36.10 -10.50
CA PRO A 538 17.43 -35.49 -11.60
C PRO A 538 16.70 -35.44 -12.93
N GLU A 539 15.64 -36.23 -13.11
CA GLU A 539 14.78 -36.18 -14.30
C GLU A 539 13.93 -34.91 -14.38
N ASN A 540 13.64 -34.27 -13.24
CA ASN A 540 12.75 -33.10 -13.15
C ASN A 540 13.52 -31.77 -13.17
N VAL A 541 14.78 -31.78 -13.62
CA VAL A 541 15.61 -30.58 -13.63
C VAL A 541 15.13 -29.56 -14.67
N CYS A 542 15.14 -28.27 -14.31
CA CYS A 542 14.93 -27.18 -15.27
C CYS A 542 16.30 -26.60 -15.68
N LYS A 543 16.48 -26.28 -16.97
CA LYS A 543 17.70 -25.66 -17.52
C LYS A 543 19.04 -26.38 -17.18
N ALA A 544 18.97 -27.68 -16.86
CA ALA A 544 20.11 -28.49 -16.42
C ALA A 544 20.86 -27.94 -15.18
N ASP A 545 20.16 -27.20 -14.31
CA ASP A 545 20.66 -26.72 -13.02
C ASP A 545 20.45 -27.77 -11.92
N TYR A 546 21.55 -28.42 -11.50
CA TYR A 546 21.56 -29.48 -10.50
C TYR A 546 22.01 -29.02 -9.12
N PHE A 547 22.05 -27.71 -8.86
CA PHE A 547 22.52 -27.16 -7.58
C PHE A 547 21.79 -27.77 -6.38
N GLU A 548 20.45 -27.74 -6.39
CA GLU A 548 19.64 -28.30 -5.29
C GLU A 548 19.79 -29.82 -5.17
N HIS A 549 19.95 -30.55 -6.29
CA HIS A 549 20.22 -32.00 -6.25
C HIS A 549 21.55 -32.31 -5.54
N ALA A 550 22.60 -31.56 -5.87
CA ALA A 550 23.92 -31.75 -5.28
C ALA A 550 23.94 -31.36 -3.80
N LYS A 551 23.31 -30.24 -3.46
CA LYS A 551 23.15 -29.75 -2.09
C LYS A 551 22.39 -30.76 -1.21
N TRP A 552 21.23 -31.23 -1.64
CA TRP A 552 20.44 -32.20 -0.88
C TRP A 552 21.12 -33.57 -0.76
N LEU A 553 21.85 -34.02 -1.78
CA LEU A 553 22.64 -35.25 -1.67
C LEU A 553 23.84 -35.09 -0.72
N ALA A 554 24.48 -33.92 -0.67
CA ALA A 554 25.52 -33.60 0.30
C ALA A 554 24.99 -33.60 1.74
N ILE A 555 23.81 -33.01 1.96
CA ILE A 555 23.12 -33.04 3.26
C ILE A 555 22.76 -34.48 3.64
N ALA A 556 22.27 -35.29 2.69
CA ALA A 556 21.99 -36.70 2.94
C ALA A 556 23.25 -37.48 3.34
N ARG A 557 24.43 -37.14 2.78
CA ARG A 557 25.70 -37.75 3.20
C ARG A 557 26.05 -37.44 4.65
N GLU A 558 25.77 -36.22 5.10
CA GLU A 558 26.00 -35.76 6.48
C GLU A 558 25.03 -36.41 7.46
N LEU A 559 23.73 -36.49 7.12
CA LEU A 559 22.68 -36.90 8.05
C LEU A 559 22.39 -38.42 8.01
N ASN A 560 22.38 -39.02 6.82
CA ASN A 560 22.01 -40.43 6.64
C ASN A 560 22.79 -41.07 5.47
N GLY A 561 23.97 -41.59 5.79
CA GLY A 561 24.87 -42.22 4.82
C GLY A 561 24.22 -43.34 3.99
N LYS A 562 23.29 -44.12 4.57
CA LYS A 562 22.59 -45.19 3.83
C LYS A 562 21.69 -44.62 2.73
N THR A 563 20.94 -43.56 3.03
CA THR A 563 20.10 -42.88 2.02
C THR A 563 20.97 -42.24 0.94
N TYR A 564 22.07 -41.59 1.33
CA TYR A 564 23.05 -41.05 0.39
C TYR A 564 23.57 -42.12 -0.57
N GLU A 565 24.06 -43.25 -0.06
CA GLU A 565 24.60 -44.34 -0.88
C GLU A 565 23.55 -44.90 -1.85
N GLN A 566 22.31 -45.05 -1.40
CA GLN A 566 21.22 -45.51 -2.25
C GLN A 566 20.97 -44.55 -3.42
N TYR A 567 20.81 -43.25 -3.16
CA TYR A 567 20.56 -42.26 -4.22
C TYR A 567 21.77 -42.08 -5.13
N TYR A 568 22.98 -42.01 -4.59
CA TYR A 568 24.22 -41.87 -5.36
C TYR A 568 24.41 -43.05 -6.33
N ASN A 569 24.27 -44.29 -5.85
CA ASN A 569 24.44 -45.47 -6.70
C ASN A 569 23.35 -45.56 -7.78
N ASN A 570 22.09 -45.21 -7.44
CA ASN A 570 21.01 -45.14 -8.42
C ASN A 570 21.28 -44.08 -9.50
N TRP A 571 21.67 -42.86 -9.11
CA TRP A 571 21.99 -41.79 -10.06
C TRP A 571 23.19 -42.15 -10.93
N LYS A 572 24.19 -42.84 -10.38
CA LYS A 572 25.39 -43.29 -11.13
C LYS A 572 25.03 -44.21 -12.29
N ILE A 573 24.02 -45.06 -12.11
CA ILE A 573 23.53 -45.98 -13.15
C ILE A 573 22.58 -45.25 -14.10
N ALA A 574 21.54 -44.59 -13.57
CA ALA A 574 20.44 -44.03 -14.37
C ALA A 574 20.78 -42.71 -15.07
N HIS A 575 21.78 -41.96 -14.59
CA HIS A 575 22.07 -40.59 -15.02
C HIS A 575 23.52 -40.36 -15.41
N ARG A 576 24.23 -41.43 -15.81
CA ARG A 576 25.65 -41.38 -16.19
C ARG A 576 26.00 -40.29 -17.22
N GLN A 577 25.08 -39.98 -18.14
CA GLN A 577 25.30 -39.01 -19.22
C GLN A 577 24.98 -37.55 -18.83
N ARG A 578 24.41 -37.29 -17.65
CA ARG A 578 24.06 -35.93 -17.19
C ARG A 578 25.30 -35.23 -16.61
N ILE A 579 26.22 -34.80 -17.47
CA ILE A 579 27.54 -34.23 -17.08
C ILE A 579 27.41 -33.07 -16.08
N ASN A 580 26.42 -32.20 -16.24
CA ASN A 580 26.21 -31.06 -15.33
C ASN A 580 25.84 -31.52 -13.91
N LEU A 581 25.09 -32.62 -13.74
CA LEU A 581 24.81 -33.20 -12.42
C LEU A 581 26.10 -33.60 -11.71
N TRP A 582 26.97 -34.33 -12.43
CA TRP A 582 28.25 -34.80 -11.88
C TRP A 582 29.21 -33.65 -11.57
N ARG A 583 29.23 -32.60 -12.40
CA ARG A 583 29.98 -31.37 -12.15
C ARG A 583 29.52 -30.67 -10.86
N GLU A 584 28.21 -30.52 -10.66
CA GLU A 584 27.66 -29.92 -9.44
C GLU A 584 27.96 -30.78 -8.20
N LEU A 585 27.86 -32.10 -8.30
CA LEU A 585 28.26 -33.02 -7.22
C LEU A 585 29.76 -32.91 -6.89
N GLY A 586 30.60 -32.60 -7.87
CA GLY A 586 32.02 -32.34 -7.67
C GLY A 586 32.31 -31.15 -6.76
N LYS A 587 31.47 -30.10 -6.77
CA LYS A 587 31.60 -28.93 -5.89
C LYS A 587 31.45 -29.28 -4.40
N TYR A 588 30.74 -30.37 -4.10
CA TYR A 588 30.56 -30.89 -2.73
C TYR A 588 31.50 -32.04 -2.39
N SER A 589 32.52 -32.31 -3.22
CA SER A 589 33.42 -33.46 -3.08
C SER A 589 32.67 -34.80 -3.01
N ILE A 590 31.55 -34.93 -3.74
CA ILE A 590 30.78 -36.18 -3.83
C ILE A 590 31.27 -37.03 -5.02
N TYR A 591 31.71 -36.37 -6.08
CA TYR A 591 32.20 -36.99 -7.31
C TYR A 591 33.55 -36.36 -7.68
N LYS A 592 34.51 -37.16 -8.12
CA LYS A 592 35.79 -36.68 -8.67
C LYS A 592 35.81 -36.89 -10.17
#